data_AF-A0A846BQ69-F1
#
_entry.id   AF-A0A846BQ69-F1
#
_cell.length_a   1.000
_cell.length_b   1.000
_cell.length_c   1.000
_cell.angle_alpha   90.00
_cell.angle_beta   90.00
_cell.angle_gamma   90.00
#
_symmetry.space_group_name_H-M   'P 1'
#
loop_
_entity.id
_entity.type
_entity.pdbx_description
1 polymer ?
#
loop_
_entity_poly.entity_id
_entity_poly.type
_entity_poly.pdbx_seq_one_letter_code
_entity_poly.pdbx_strand_id
1 'polypeptide(L)'
;MKVVEFLSYLNSLEIKLWLEEEKLKYHAPKGAMTSEIKQEIGTRKSEIISFFQQAKATSRAAESAIMPMSRDHRIPLSFAQQRLWFLHQLSPDSQSYNMLEALRLEGVLDIV
;
A
#
# COMPACT_ATOMS: atom_id res chain seq x y z
N MET A 1 -15.50 -3.95 -15.31
CA MET A 1 -14.62 -3.10 -14.47
C MET A 1 -14.27 -3.87 -13.21
N LYS A 2 -12.99 -3.91 -12.82
CA LYS A 2 -12.54 -4.54 -11.57
C LYS A 2 -12.92 -3.68 -10.37
N VAL A 3 -12.99 -4.28 -9.17
CA VAL A 3 -13.32 -3.54 -7.93
C VAL A 3 -12.37 -2.36 -7.69
N VAL A 4 -11.07 -2.50 -8.01
CA VAL A 4 -10.07 -1.44 -7.84
C VAL A 4 -10.32 -0.25 -8.77
N GLU A 5 -10.68 -0.50 -10.02
CA GLU A 5 -11.01 0.54 -11.00
C GLU A 5 -12.28 1.29 -10.55
N PHE A 6 -13.27 0.57 -10.03
CA PHE A 6 -14.49 1.18 -9.49
C PHE A 6 -14.23 2.06 -8.27
N LEU A 7 -13.44 1.58 -7.31
CA LEU A 7 -13.06 2.37 -6.13
C LEU A 7 -12.23 3.61 -6.51
N SER A 8 -11.39 3.50 -7.55
CA SER A 8 -10.63 4.64 -8.08
C SER A 8 -11.56 5.69 -8.71
N TYR A 9 -12.58 5.24 -9.47
CA TYR A 9 -13.61 6.11 -10.02
C TYR A 9 -14.39 6.82 -8.91
N LEU A 10 -14.85 6.10 -7.88
CA LEU A 10 -15.53 6.72 -6.73
C LEU A 10 -14.64 7.76 -6.03
N ASN A 11 -13.35 7.47 -5.86
CA ASN A 11 -12.39 8.41 -5.28
C ASN A 11 -12.22 9.69 -6.13
N SER A 12 -12.24 9.58 -7.47
CA SER A 12 -12.22 10.76 -8.35
C SER A 12 -13.48 11.64 -8.25
N LEU A 13 -14.59 11.08 -7.77
CA LEU A 13 -15.83 11.81 -7.46
C LEU A 13 -15.89 12.28 -6.00
N GLU A 14 -14.78 12.18 -5.27
CA GLU A 14 -14.67 12.46 -3.83
C GLU A 14 -15.60 11.58 -2.95
N ILE A 15 -16.05 10.44 -3.48
CA ILE A 15 -16.84 9.46 -2.76
C ILE A 15 -15.87 8.52 -2.04
N LYS A 16 -15.76 8.67 -0.73
CA LYS A 16 -14.93 7.83 0.13
C LYS A 16 -15.78 6.72 0.73
N LEU A 17 -15.29 5.49 0.67
CA LEU A 17 -15.89 4.32 1.30
C LEU A 17 -14.96 3.77 2.38
N TRP A 18 -15.51 3.30 3.50
CA TRP A 18 -14.75 2.58 4.53
C TRP A 18 -15.63 1.55 5.23
N LEU A 19 -14.98 0.60 5.91
CA LEU A 19 -15.63 -0.45 6.67
C LEU A 19 -15.58 -0.14 8.17
N GLU A 20 -16.75 -0.13 8.82
CA GLU A 20 -16.90 0.04 10.27
C GLU A 20 -17.80 -1.08 10.78
N GLU A 21 -17.28 -1.95 11.66
CA GLU A 21 -18.03 -3.08 12.26
C GLU A 21 -18.83 -3.93 11.25
N GLU A 22 -18.23 -4.25 10.10
CA GLU A 22 -18.85 -4.97 8.96
C GLU A 22 -19.89 -4.19 8.12
N LYS A 23 -20.10 -2.90 8.40
CA LYS A 23 -20.96 -2.03 7.60
C LYS A 23 -20.14 -1.12 6.69
N LEU A 24 -20.50 -1.11 5.42
CA LEU A 24 -19.94 -0.18 4.44
C LEU A 24 -20.51 1.22 4.69
N LYS A 25 -19.64 2.14 5.10
CA LYS A 25 -19.94 3.55 5.29
C LYS A 25 -19.42 4.35 4.11
N TYR A 26 -19.97 5.55 3.91
CA TYR A 26 -19.55 6.44 2.86
C TYR A 26 -19.59 7.90 3.28
N HIS A 27 -18.74 8.70 2.64
CA HIS A 27 -18.78 10.15 2.63
C HIS A 27 -18.76 10.59 1.18
N ALA A 28 -19.66 11.49 0.81
CA ALA A 28 -19.81 11.96 -0.55
C ALA A 28 -20.30 13.41 -0.55
N PRO A 29 -19.86 14.26 -1.50
CA PRO A 29 -20.45 15.57 -1.73
C PRO A 29 -21.96 15.47 -2.03
N LYS A 30 -22.70 16.56 -1.76
CA LYS A 30 -24.14 16.61 -2.02
C LYS A 30 -24.41 16.34 -3.50
N GLY A 31 -25.27 15.36 -3.79
CA GLY A 31 -25.63 14.98 -5.17
C GLY A 31 -24.68 14.00 -5.85
N ALA A 32 -23.48 13.75 -5.30
CA ALA A 32 -22.52 12.81 -5.89
C ALA A 32 -22.98 11.34 -5.77
N MET A 33 -23.76 11.01 -4.74
CA MET A 33 -24.30 9.67 -4.53
C MET A 33 -25.60 9.45 -5.32
N THR A 34 -25.48 9.30 -6.64
CA THR A 34 -26.62 9.07 -7.54
C THR A 34 -27.24 7.68 -7.35
N SER A 35 -28.43 7.45 -7.92
CA SER A 35 -29.13 6.17 -7.83
C SER A 35 -28.35 5.04 -8.51
N GLU A 36 -27.67 5.34 -9.61
CA GLU A 36 -26.83 4.41 -10.38
C GLU A 36 -25.63 3.97 -9.54
N ILE A 37 -24.95 4.93 -8.88
CA ILE A 37 -23.81 4.64 -8.01
C ILE A 37 -24.23 3.76 -6.83
N LYS A 38 -25.38 4.05 -6.20
CA LYS A 38 -25.93 3.23 -5.12
C LYS A 38 -26.22 1.80 -5.57
N GLN A 39 -26.79 1.64 -6.76
CA GLN A 39 -27.08 0.33 -7.32
C GLN A 39 -25.79 -0.45 -7.62
N GLU A 40 -24.78 0.18 -8.21
CA GLU A 40 -23.50 -0.46 -8.51
C GLU A 40 -22.74 -0.86 -7.23
N ILE A 41 -22.74 0.00 -6.19
CA ILE A 41 -22.21 -0.34 -4.86
C ILE A 41 -22.99 -1.53 -4.28
N GLY A 42 -24.31 -1.58 -4.44
CA GLY A 42 -25.15 -2.69 -4.01
C GLY A 42 -24.79 -4.01 -4.68
N THR A 43 -24.66 -4.02 -6.01
CA THR A 43 -24.28 -5.19 -6.80
C THR A 43 -22.92 -5.74 -6.41
N ARG A 44 -21.95 -4.86 -6.13
CA ARG A 44 -20.56 -5.23 -5.82
C ARG A 44 -20.23 -5.25 -4.34
N LYS A 45 -21.24 -5.14 -3.46
CA LYS A 45 -21.03 -4.93 -2.02
C LYS A 45 -20.11 -5.97 -1.40
N SER A 46 -20.32 -7.25 -1.72
CA SER A 46 -19.50 -8.34 -1.19
C SER A 46 -18.04 -8.24 -1.63
N GLU A 47 -17.79 -7.94 -2.92
CA GLU A 47 -16.43 -7.74 -3.44
C GLU A 47 -15.71 -6.56 -2.76
N ILE A 48 -16.41 -5.44 -2.57
CA ILE A 48 -15.88 -4.24 -1.90
C ILE A 48 -15.52 -4.54 -0.44
N ILE A 49 -16.39 -5.26 0.28
CA ILE A 49 -16.13 -5.65 1.67
C ILE A 49 -14.92 -6.58 1.74
N SER A 50 -14.86 -7.62 0.90
CA SER A 50 -13.72 -8.53 0.86
C SER A 50 -12.41 -7.82 0.54
N PHE A 51 -12.43 -6.85 -0.38
CA PHE A 51 -11.27 -6.03 -0.70
C PHE A 51 -10.80 -5.21 0.51
N PHE A 52 -11.70 -4.55 1.23
CA PHE A 52 -11.35 -3.80 2.44
C PHE A 52 -10.87 -4.69 3.59
N GLN A 53 -11.44 -5.88 3.77
CA GLN A 53 -10.98 -6.84 4.76
C GLN A 53 -9.55 -7.33 4.47
N GLN A 54 -9.24 -7.64 3.21
CA GLN A 54 -7.88 -8.01 2.79
C GLN A 54 -6.90 -6.85 3.02
N ALA A 55 -7.27 -5.63 2.61
CA ALA A 55 -6.45 -4.45 2.81
C ALA A 55 -6.20 -4.16 4.31
N LYS A 56 -7.22 -4.30 5.17
CA LYS A 56 -7.09 -4.14 6.62
C LYS A 56 -6.23 -5.23 7.25
N ALA A 57 -6.30 -6.47 6.76
CA ALA A 57 -5.43 -7.55 7.22
C ALA A 57 -3.96 -7.26 6.90
N THR A 58 -3.66 -6.74 5.70
CA THR A 58 -2.31 -6.29 5.33
C THR A 58 -1.85 -5.10 6.17
N SER A 59 -2.72 -4.10 6.40
CA SER A 59 -2.41 -2.95 7.28
C SER A 59 -2.13 -3.39 8.71
N ARG A 60 -2.94 -4.30 9.27
CA ARG A 60 -2.75 -4.81 10.63
C ARG A 60 -1.45 -5.61 10.79
N ALA A 61 -1.04 -6.32 9.74
CA ALA A 61 0.28 -6.96 9.70
C ALA A 61 1.43 -5.93 9.63
N ALA A 62 1.19 -4.74 9.07
CA ALA A 62 2.16 -3.64 9.05
C ALA A 62 2.14 -2.80 10.35
N GLU A 63 0.98 -2.69 11.01
CA GLU A 63 0.77 -1.98 12.28
C GLU A 63 1.15 -2.81 13.51
N SER A 64 1.44 -4.10 13.35
CA SER A 64 2.00 -4.89 14.44
C SER A 64 3.31 -4.24 14.89
N ALA A 65 3.41 -3.94 16.18
CA ALA A 65 4.60 -3.34 16.76
C ALA A 65 5.84 -4.16 16.37
N ILE A 66 6.90 -3.47 15.94
CA ILE A 66 8.18 -4.11 15.65
C ILE A 66 8.71 -4.68 16.97
N MET A 67 8.63 -6.00 17.11
CA MET A 67 9.11 -6.67 18.30
C MET A 67 10.64 -6.74 18.28
N PRO A 68 11.32 -6.50 19.42
CA PRO A 68 12.75 -6.72 19.51
C PRO A 68 13.11 -8.16 19.12
N MET A 69 14.10 -8.31 18.24
CA MET A 69 14.63 -9.62 17.84
C MET A 69 15.95 -9.85 18.56
N SER A 70 16.10 -11.02 19.19
CA SER A 70 17.36 -11.42 19.82
C SER A 70 18.48 -11.50 18.79
N ARG A 71 19.69 -11.05 19.16
CA ARG A 71 20.89 -11.04 18.28
C ARG A 71 21.97 -12.02 18.76
N ASP A 72 21.59 -12.94 19.63
CA ASP A 72 22.45 -14.01 20.19
C ASP A 72 22.73 -15.16 19.20
N HIS A 73 22.03 -15.17 18.06
CA HIS A 73 22.18 -16.16 17.01
C HIS A 73 22.42 -15.50 15.66
N ARG A 74 22.81 -16.32 14.67
CA ARG A 74 23.01 -15.87 13.30
C ARG A 74 21.67 -15.45 12.69
N ILE A 75 21.54 -14.17 12.34
CA ILE A 75 20.37 -13.63 11.66
C ILE A 75 20.49 -13.96 10.16
N PRO A 76 19.49 -14.60 9.54
CA PRO A 76 19.52 -14.90 8.11
C PRO A 76 19.44 -13.62 7.27
N LEU A 77 20.06 -13.65 6.10
CA LEU A 77 19.92 -12.58 5.12
C LEU A 77 18.45 -12.48 4.67
N SER A 78 17.97 -11.25 4.50
CA SER A 78 16.68 -11.02 3.85
C SER A 78 16.69 -11.50 2.40
N PHE A 79 15.52 -11.75 1.81
CA PHE A 79 15.43 -12.13 0.39
C PHE A 79 16.11 -11.13 -0.54
N ALA A 80 16.02 -9.83 -0.24
CA ALA A 80 16.71 -8.79 -1.00
C ALA A 80 18.24 -8.91 -0.89
N GLN A 81 18.76 -9.18 0.31
CA GLN A 81 20.20 -9.38 0.52
C GLN A 81 20.70 -10.67 -0.16
N GLN A 82 19.95 -11.77 -0.08
CA GLN A 82 20.29 -13.02 -0.77
C GLN A 82 20.35 -12.82 -2.29
N ARG A 83 19.39 -12.08 -2.86
CA ARG A 83 19.38 -11.72 -4.28
C ARG A 83 20.60 -10.92 -4.68
N LEU A 84 20.95 -9.88 -3.92
CA LEU A 84 22.15 -9.06 -4.19
C LEU A 84 23.43 -9.89 -4.09
N TRP A 85 23.52 -10.75 -3.07
CA TRP A 85 24.65 -11.67 -2.92
C TRP A 85 24.78 -12.60 -4.13
N PHE A 86 23.68 -13.20 -4.57
CA PHE A 86 23.67 -14.07 -5.76
C PHE A 86 24.08 -13.32 -7.03
N LEU A 87 23.56 -12.11 -7.25
CA LEU A 87 23.92 -11.27 -8.39
C LEU A 87 25.40 -10.91 -8.39
N HIS A 88 25.97 -10.62 -7.22
CA HIS A 88 27.41 -10.36 -7.10
C HIS A 88 28.25 -11.61 -7.44
N GLN A 89 27.81 -12.82 -7.05
CA GLN A 89 28.51 -14.06 -7.43
C GLN A 89 28.52 -14.29 -8.95
N LEU A 90 27.46 -13.88 -9.66
CA LEU A 90 27.39 -14.01 -11.13
C LEU A 90 28.26 -13.00 -11.87
N SER A 91 28.49 -11.82 -11.31
CA SER A 91 29.29 -10.76 -11.94
C SER A 91 30.00 -9.94 -10.87
N PRO A 92 31.14 -10.43 -10.35
CA PRO A 92 31.82 -9.81 -9.20
C PRO A 92 32.27 -8.38 -9.44
N ASP A 93 32.66 -8.06 -10.68
CA ASP A 93 33.15 -6.73 -11.06
C ASP A 93 32.02 -5.73 -11.38
N SER A 94 30.77 -6.17 -11.36
CA SER A 94 29.61 -5.33 -11.67
C SER A 94 29.24 -4.41 -10.51
N GLN A 95 29.05 -3.12 -10.81
CA GLN A 95 28.62 -2.09 -9.85
C GLN A 95 27.17 -1.66 -10.05
N SER A 96 26.41 -2.32 -10.93
CA SER A 96 25.08 -1.87 -11.38
C SER A 96 24.02 -1.74 -10.27
N TYR A 97 24.25 -2.34 -9.10
CA TYR A 97 23.33 -2.29 -7.95
C TYR A 97 23.85 -1.43 -6.80
N ASN A 98 24.96 -0.72 -6.99
CA ASN A 98 25.52 0.19 -6.00
C ASN A 98 25.19 1.63 -6.41
N MET A 99 24.65 2.42 -5.47
CA MET A 99 24.66 3.88 -5.64
C MET A 99 26.03 4.39 -5.19
N LEU A 100 26.80 4.94 -6.12
CA LEU A 100 28.18 5.35 -5.87
C LEU A 100 28.30 6.76 -5.29
N GLU A 101 27.26 7.58 -5.44
CA GLU A 101 27.26 8.98 -5.00
C GLU A 101 25.94 9.35 -4.34
N ALA A 102 26.01 10.31 -3.42
CA ALA A 102 24.85 10.94 -2.80
C ALA A 102 25.12 12.44 -2.64
N LEU A 103 24.14 13.27 -2.99
CA LEU A 103 24.18 14.72 -2.77
C LEU A 103 23.26 15.09 -1.61
N ARG A 104 23.78 15.85 -0.66
CA ARG A 104 22.97 16.47 0.40
C ARG A 104 22.79 17.95 0.08
N LEU A 105 21.52 18.37 -0.06
CA LEU A 105 21.18 19.78 -0.19
C LEU A 105 20.90 20.36 1.20
N GLU A 106 21.43 21.55 1.45
CA GLU A 106 21.26 22.28 2.70
C GLU A 106 20.74 23.69 2.39
N GLY A 107 19.78 24.17 3.18
CA GLY A 107 19.13 25.46 2.98
C GLY A 107 17.69 25.46 3.47
N VAL A 108 17.04 26.63 3.39
CA VAL A 108 15.62 26.77 3.70
C VAL A 108 14.82 26.26 2.50
N LEU A 109 13.97 25.25 2.72
CA LEU A 109 13.03 24.76 1.71
C LEU A 109 11.87 25.74 1.60
N ASP A 110 11.72 26.37 0.44
CA ASP A 110 10.53 27.17 0.12
C ASP A 110 9.40 26.25 -0.36
N ILE A 111 8.25 26.32 0.31
CA ILE A 111 7.06 25.52 0.02
C ILE A 111 5.96 26.50 -0.34
N VAL A 112 5.73 26.67 -1.64
CA VAL A 112 4.66 27.51 -2.20
C VAL A 112 3.37 26.72 -2.35
#